data_AF-A0AAV4CUN3-F1
#
_entry.id   AF-A0AAV4CUN3-F1
#
_cell.length_a   1.000
_cell.length_b   1.000
_cell.length_c   1.000
_cell.angle_alpha   90.00
_cell.angle_beta   90.00
_cell.angle_gamma   90.00
#
_symmetry.space_group_name_H-M   'P 1'
#
loop_
_entity.id
_entity.type
_entity.pdbx_description
1 polymer ?
#
loop_
_entity_poly.entity_id
_entity_poly.type
_entity_poly.pdbx_seq_one_letter_code
_entity_poly.pdbx_strand_id
1 'polypeptide(L)'
;MVISRKQESPKCDIFINEVKLKQTEKFKYLGTIISNDGKTNREISAKTAQAKINFQKMKTVLTNKHISIETRKRALQCYIEPVLMSGCEAWTISKQI
;
A
#
# COMPACT_ATOMS: atom_id res chain seq x y z
N MET A 1 9.50 3.84 -12.23
CA MET A 1 9.66 5.07 -11.42
C MET A 1 11.15 5.28 -11.20
N VAL A 2 11.71 6.43 -11.58
CA VAL A 2 13.13 6.76 -11.31
C VAL A 2 13.21 7.42 -9.95
N ILE A 3 13.98 6.84 -9.03
CA ILE A 3 14.06 7.30 -7.64
C ILE A 3 15.48 7.76 -7.38
N SER A 4 15.64 9.07 -7.26
CA SER A 4 16.90 9.69 -6.92
C SER A 4 17.25 9.39 -5.47
N ARG A 5 18.53 9.11 -5.20
CA ARG A 5 19.05 9.02 -3.82
C ARG A 5 19.19 10.39 -3.15
N LYS A 6 19.19 11.47 -3.93
CA LYS A 6 19.22 12.84 -3.39
C LYS A 6 17.83 13.20 -2.89
N GLN A 7 17.76 13.62 -1.62
CA GLN A 7 16.53 13.97 -0.91
C GLN A 7 16.05 15.39 -1.23
N GLU A 8 16.23 15.85 -2.47
CA GLU A 8 15.75 17.16 -2.91
C GLU A 8 14.48 16.93 -3.72
N SER A 9 13.34 17.33 -3.17
CA SER A 9 12.11 17.38 -3.93
C SER A 9 12.14 18.64 -4.79
N PRO A 10 12.19 18.53 -6.13
CA PRO A 10 12.23 19.71 -6.98
C PRO A 10 10.95 20.51 -6.77
N LYS A 11 11.07 21.83 -6.69
CA LYS A 11 9.91 22.73 -6.66
C LYS A 11 9.28 22.70 -8.05
N CYS A 12 8.02 22.28 -8.13
CA CYS A 12 7.32 22.10 -9.39
C CYS A 12 6.09 23.03 -9.43
N ASP A 13 6.09 23.95 -10.38
CA ASP A 13 4.99 24.88 -10.58
C ASP A 13 4.14 24.40 -11.76
N ILE A 14 3.09 23.62 -11.45
CA ILE A 14 2.15 23.08 -12.43
C ILE A 14 0.84 23.86 -12.34
N PHE A 15 0.31 24.28 -13.49
CA PHE A 15 -0.94 25.03 -13.61
C PHE A 15 -1.96 24.26 -14.45
N ILE A 16 -3.21 24.23 -14.01
CA ILE A 16 -4.36 23.74 -14.78
C ILE A 16 -5.38 24.87 -14.81
N ASN A 17 -5.76 25.33 -16.01
CA ASN A 17 -6.69 26.45 -16.19
C ASN A 17 -6.30 27.66 -15.33
N GLU A 18 -5.03 28.06 -15.37
CA GLU A 18 -4.44 29.16 -14.57
C GLU A 18 -4.41 28.94 -13.05
N VAL A 19 -4.89 27.80 -12.54
CA VAL A 19 -4.83 27.43 -11.12
C VAL A 19 -3.57 26.63 -10.83
N LYS A 20 -2.74 27.11 -9.90
CA LYS A 20 -1.55 26.41 -9.43
C LYS A 20 -1.93 25.18 -8.59
N LEU A 21 -1.41 24.01 -8.96
CA LEU A 21 -1.58 22.79 -8.18
C LEU A 21 -0.73 22.80 -6.91
N LYS A 22 -1.30 22.27 -5.82
CA LYS A 22 -0.60 22.12 -4.55
C LYS A 22 0.39 20.96 -4.61
N GLN A 23 1.69 21.26 -4.47
CA GLN A 23 2.71 20.24 -4.22
C GLN A 23 2.59 19.73 -2.77
N THR A 24 2.56 18.40 -2.60
CA THR A 24 2.45 17.73 -1.29
C THR A 24 3.48 16.61 -1.18
N GLU A 25 3.96 16.32 0.02
CA GLU A 25 4.92 15.23 0.27
C GLU A 25 4.29 13.84 0.14
N LYS A 26 2.99 13.75 0.48
CA LYS A 26 2.22 12.51 0.44
C LYS A 26 0.90 12.79 -0.25
N PHE A 27 0.54 11.91 -1.17
CA PHE A 27 -0.71 11.96 -1.90
C PHE A 27 -1.34 10.57 -1.93
N LYS A 28 -2.64 10.49 -1.68
CA LYS A 28 -3.40 9.24 -1.79
C LYS A 28 -4.05 9.19 -3.16
N TYR A 29 -3.58 8.31 -4.02
CA TYR A 29 -4.11 8.09 -5.36
C TYR A 29 -4.71 6.69 -5.46
N LEU A 30 -6.01 6.61 -5.75
CA LEU A 30 -6.76 5.34 -5.90
C LEU A 30 -6.54 4.33 -4.76
N GLY A 31 -6.30 4.82 -3.53
CA GLY A 31 -6.04 3.97 -2.36
C GLY A 31 -4.57 3.73 -2.05
N THR A 32 -3.65 3.99 -2.98
CA THR A 32 -2.19 3.90 -2.81
C THR A 32 -1.61 5.21 -2.31
N ILE A 33 -0.61 5.13 -1.42
CA ILE A 33 0.09 6.29 -0.87
C ILE A 33 1.35 6.52 -1.69
N ILE A 34 1.37 7.61 -2.45
CA ILE A 34 2.54 8.07 -3.18
C ILE A 34 3.28 9.07 -2.29
N SER A 35 4.56 8.81 -2.04
CA SER A 35 5.45 9.70 -1.29
C SER A 35 6.47 10.35 -2.23
N ASN A 36 6.87 11.58 -1.94
CA ASN A 36 7.88 12.33 -2.70
C ASN A 36 9.26 11.64 -2.76
N ASP A 37 9.60 10.84 -1.74
CA ASP A 37 10.83 10.04 -1.67
C ASP A 37 10.80 8.78 -2.55
N GLY A 38 9.66 8.50 -3.21
CA GLY A 38 9.46 7.32 -4.04
C GLY A 38 9.48 6.01 -3.24
N LYS A 39 9.51 6.06 -1.90
CA LYS A 39 9.60 4.87 -1.05
C LYS A 39 8.23 4.28 -0.79
N THR A 40 8.16 2.96 -0.86
CA THR A 40 6.92 2.21 -0.65
C THR A 40 6.70 1.80 0.81
N ASN A 41 7.69 1.95 1.70
CA ASN A 41 7.61 1.51 3.11
C ASN A 41 6.35 1.99 3.85
N ARG A 42 5.90 3.22 3.58
CA ARG A 42 4.67 3.78 4.18
C ARG A 42 3.42 3.06 3.69
N GLU A 43 3.34 2.77 2.39
CA GLU A 43 2.22 2.05 1.80
C GLU A 43 2.19 0.60 2.29
N ILE A 44 3.34 -0.09 2.32
CA ILE A 44 3.46 -1.46 2.85
C ILE A 44 2.97 -1.51 4.30
N SER A 45 3.36 -0.54 5.12
CA SER A 45 2.93 -0.45 6.52
C SER A 45 1.41 -0.23 6.63
N ALA A 46 0.85 0.65 5.80
CA ALA A 46 -0.59 0.91 5.76
C ALA A 46 -1.40 -0.32 5.31
N LYS A 47 -0.96 -1.03 4.27
CA LYS A 47 -1.60 -2.27 3.79
C LYS A 47 -1.49 -3.40 4.81
N THR A 48 -0.34 -3.51 5.50
CA THR A 48 -0.17 -4.46 6.60
C THR A 48 -1.15 -4.19 7.74
N ALA A 49 -1.35 -2.92 8.11
CA ALA A 49 -2.34 -2.55 9.12
C ALA A 49 -3.77 -2.89 8.65
N GLN A 50 -4.11 -2.61 7.39
CA GLN A 50 -5.42 -2.94 6.83
C GLN A 50 -5.68 -4.46 6.79
N ALA A 51 -4.68 -5.24 6.39
CA ALA A 51 -4.75 -6.70 6.39
C ALA A 51 -4.96 -7.25 7.80
N LYS A 52 -4.27 -6.69 8.82
CA LYS A 52 -4.48 -7.04 10.24
C LYS A 52 -5.91 -6.74 10.69
N ILE A 53 -6.46 -5.57 10.34
CA ILE A 53 -7.84 -5.20 10.67
C ILE A 53 -8.82 -6.19 10.03
N ASN A 54 -8.62 -6.55 8.77
CA ASN A 54 -9.48 -7.50 8.07
C ASN A 54 -9.37 -8.91 8.65
N PHE A 55 -8.17 -9.35 9.05
CA PHE A 55 -7.98 -10.59 9.79
C PHE A 55 -8.76 -10.58 11.10
N GLN A 56 -8.70 -9.50 11.89
CA GLN A 56 -9.45 -9.41 13.13
C GLN A 56 -10.97 -9.47 12.90
N LYS A 57 -11.48 -8.84 11.84
CA LYS A 57 -12.90 -8.93 11.46
C LYS A 57 -13.33 -10.36 11.11
N MET A 58 -12.44 -11.14 10.50
CA MET A 58 -12.70 -12.54 10.09
C MET A 58 -12.19 -13.58 11.10
N LYS A 59 -11.75 -13.16 12.28
CA LYS A 59 -11.10 -14.03 13.28
C LYS A 59 -11.95 -15.25 13.60
N THR A 60 -13.26 -15.07 13.76
CA THR A 60 -14.20 -16.15 14.09
C THR A 60 -14.22 -17.28 13.06
N VAL A 61 -13.94 -17.00 11.79
CA VAL A 61 -13.84 -17.99 10.71
C VAL A 61 -12.42 -18.54 10.63
N LEU A 62 -11.41 -17.66 10.65
CA LEU A 62 -10.01 -18.00 10.44
C LEU A 62 -9.38 -18.78 11.60
N THR A 63 -9.92 -18.65 12.82
CA THR A 63 -9.46 -19.40 14.00
C THR A 63 -10.43 -20.51 14.42
N ASN A 64 -11.46 -20.78 13.62
CA ASN A 64 -12.44 -21.83 13.95
C ASN A 64 -11.82 -23.22 13.78
N LYS A 65 -11.86 -24.04 14.84
CA LYS A 65 -11.37 -25.43 14.80
C LYS A 65 -12.32 -26.37 14.07
N HIS A 66 -13.60 -26.02 13.96
CA HIS A 66 -14.60 -26.79 13.21
C HIS A 66 -14.51 -26.59 11.69
N ILE A 67 -13.76 -25.59 11.24
CA ILE A 67 -13.53 -25.34 9.81
C ILE A 67 -12.20 -25.97 9.41
N SER A 68 -12.21 -26.73 8.32
CA SER A 68 -10.99 -27.36 7.78
C SER A 68 -9.90 -26.31 7.55
N ILE A 69 -8.64 -26.72 7.73
CA ILE A 69 -7.50 -25.83 7.53
C ILE A 69 -7.42 -25.33 6.09
N GLU A 70 -7.84 -26.15 5.13
CA GLU A 70 -7.87 -25.81 3.71
C GLU A 70 -8.87 -24.68 3.43
N THR A 71 -10.09 -24.76 3.98
CA THR A 71 -11.09 -23.71 3.81
C THR A 71 -10.64 -22.40 4.46
N ARG A 72 -10.01 -22.46 5.63
CA ARG A 72 -9.45 -21.28 6.29
C ARG A 72 -8.30 -20.66 5.50
N LYS A 73 -7.44 -21.49 4.90
CA LYS A 73 -6.39 -21.05 3.99
C LYS A 73 -6.99 -20.34 2.78
N ARG A 74 -7.98 -20.93 2.11
CA ARG A 74 -8.68 -20.30 0.98
C ARG A 74 -9.31 -18.95 1.39
N ALA A 75 -9.94 -18.88 2.56
CA ALA A 75 -10.49 -17.62 3.07
C ALA A 75 -9.40 -16.55 3.27
N LEU A 76 -8.23 -16.92 3.83
CA LEU A 76 -7.09 -16.02 3.95
C LEU A 76 -6.63 -15.50 2.58
N GLN A 77 -6.48 -16.40 1.61
CA GLN A 77 -6.03 -16.10 0.24
C GLN A 77 -7.04 -15.23 -0.53
N CYS A 78 -8.34 -15.43 -0.33
CA CYS A 78 -9.36 -14.67 -1.06
C CYS A 78 -9.64 -13.29 -0.45
N TYR A 79 -9.56 -13.14 0.87
CA TYR A 79 -10.05 -11.92 1.55
C TYR A 79 -8.97 -11.04 2.16
N ILE A 80 -7.81 -11.61 2.51
CA ILE A 80 -6.76 -10.90 3.25
C ILE A 80 -5.54 -10.69 2.38
N GLU A 81 -5.14 -11.70 1.61
CA GLU A 81 -4.01 -11.60 0.69
C GLU A 81 -4.15 -10.48 -0.36
N PRO A 82 -5.33 -10.24 -1.00
CA PRO A 82 -5.47 -9.17 -1.99
C PRO A 82 -5.33 -7.77 -1.37
N VAL A 83 -5.66 -7.62 -0.08
CA VAL A 83 -5.51 -6.35 0.65
C VAL A 83 -4.04 -5.99 0.80
N LEU A 84 -3.21 -7.01 1.05
CA LEU A 84 -1.77 -6.85 1.18
C LEU A 84 -1.07 -6.69 -0.18
N MET A 85 -1.48 -7.50 -1.16
CA MET A 85 -0.77 -7.66 -2.44
C MET A 85 -1.26 -6.72 -3.54
N SER A 86 -2.46 -6.18 -3.47
CA SER A 86 -2.94 -5.25 -4.51
C SER A 86 -1.99 -4.07 -4.68
N GLY A 87 -1.63 -3.72 -5.92
CA GLY A 87 -0.74 -2.61 -6.22
C GLY A 87 0.73 -2.85 -5.85
N CYS A 88 1.12 -4.06 -5.42
CA CYS A 88 2.53 -4.36 -5.16
C CYS A 88 3.40 -4.34 -6.42
N GLU A 89 2.79 -4.55 -7.59
CA GLU A 89 3.42 -4.41 -8.91
C GLU A 89 3.94 -2.98 -9.19
N ALA A 90 3.35 -1.96 -8.53
CA ALA A 90 3.76 -0.57 -8.64
C ALA A 90 4.78 -0.16 -7.58
N TRP A 91 5.18 -1.08 -6.70
CA TRP A 91 6.11 -0.78 -5.61
C TRP A 91 7.54 -0.61 -6.11
N THR A 92 8.24 0.28 -5.44
CA THR A 92 9.65 0.50 -5.68
C THR A 92 10.45 -0.68 -5.18
N ILE A 93 11.16 -1.35 -6.10
CA ILE A 93 12.18 -2.33 -5.74
C ILE A 93 13.43 -1.56 -5.31
N SER A 94 13.70 -1.52 -4.01
CA SER A 94 14.97 -1.03 -3.48
C SER A 94 15.93 -2.19 -3.25
N LYS A 95 17.18 -2.06 -3.70
CA LYS A 95 18.25 -2.98 -3.30
C LYS A 95 18.50 -2.78 -1.81
N GLN A 96 18.22 -3.78 -0.98
CA GLN A 96 18.89 -3.85 0.33
C GLN A 96 20.36 -4.17 0.02
N ILE A 97 21.22 -3.15 0.18
CA ILE A 97 22.68 -3.30 0.15
C ILE A 97 23.11 -3.67 1.55
#